data_AF-A0A382GGQ1-F1
#
_entry.id   AF-A0A382GGQ1-F1
#
_cell.length_a   1.000
_cell.length_b   1.000
_cell.length_c   1.000
_cell.angle_alpha   90.00
_cell.angle_beta   90.00
_cell.angle_gamma   90.00
#
_symmetry.space_group_name_H-M   'P 1'
#
loop_
_entity.id
_entity.type
_entity.pdbx_description
1 polymer ?
#
loop_
_entity_poly.entity_id
_entity_poly.type
_entity_poly.pdbx_seq_one_letter_code
_entity_poly.pdbx_strand_id
1 'polypeptide(L)'
;NDYMQDRKAQKEINPPGIWPGPEQDYCVTETMGKVMDRTKEHLYGGDAAIIRLRQMLGKTARNLQEGIEPRGLDGSIAYHKIRSEEIIIGPDEDPWLAGADAGESATRGERLH
;
A
#
# COMPACT_ATOMS: atom_id res chain seq x y z
N ASN A 1 8.47 20.78 -9.78
CA ASN A 1 7.69 21.15 -10.99
C ASN A 1 6.24 21.47 -10.63
N ASP A 2 5.92 21.68 -9.34
CA ASP A 2 4.59 21.84 -8.73
C ASP A 2 3.50 20.91 -9.29
N TYR A 3 3.88 19.77 -9.87
CA TYR A 3 3.04 18.75 -10.52
C TYR A 3 1.96 19.33 -11.44
N MET A 4 2.25 20.48 -12.07
CA MET A 4 1.30 21.22 -12.91
C MET A 4 -0.06 21.48 -12.22
N GLN A 5 -0.03 21.76 -10.91
CA GLN A 5 -1.24 21.92 -10.10
C GLN A 5 -2.19 23.03 -10.63
N ASP A 6 -3.39 22.65 -11.03
CA ASP A 6 -4.46 23.53 -11.46
C ASP A 6 -5.27 24.04 -10.25
N ARG A 7 -5.14 25.35 -9.98
CA ARG A 7 -5.82 26.02 -8.86
C ARG A 7 -7.33 26.20 -9.04
N LYS A 8 -7.82 26.20 -10.28
CA LYS A 8 -9.26 26.22 -10.55
C LYS A 8 -9.84 24.84 -10.25
N ALA A 9 -9.21 23.78 -10.78
CA ALA A 9 -9.62 22.40 -10.52
C ALA A 9 -9.59 22.04 -9.04
N GLN A 10 -8.57 22.49 -8.30
CA GLN A 10 -8.45 22.37 -6.84
C GLN A 10 -9.68 22.87 -6.08
N LYS A 11 -10.29 23.96 -6.54
CA LYS A 11 -11.44 24.57 -5.88
C LYS A 11 -12.76 23.94 -6.27
N GLU A 12 -12.86 23.44 -7.51
CA GLU A 12 -14.15 23.08 -8.10
C GLU A 12 -14.40 21.56 -8.15
N ILE A 13 -13.38 20.74 -8.46
CA ILE A 13 -13.61 19.34 -8.87
C ILE A 13 -12.61 18.31 -8.33
N ASN A 14 -11.36 18.69 -8.06
CA ASN A 14 -10.27 17.77 -7.74
C ASN A 14 -9.40 18.40 -6.65
N PRO A 15 -9.61 18.13 -5.35
CA PRO A 15 -8.97 18.88 -4.26
C PRO A 15 -7.44 19.02 -4.33
N PRO A 16 -6.68 18.01 -4.80
CA PRO A 16 -5.25 18.17 -5.02
C PRO A 16 -4.89 19.07 -6.21
N GLY A 17 -5.79 19.26 -7.17
CA GLY A 17 -5.55 20.03 -8.40
C GLY A 17 -4.53 19.39 -9.34
N ILE A 18 -4.14 18.15 -9.08
CA ILE A 18 -3.09 17.42 -9.82
C ILE A 18 -3.73 16.24 -10.54
N TRP A 19 -3.31 15.98 -11.77
CA TRP A 19 -3.83 14.89 -12.60
C TRP A 19 -2.70 14.21 -13.37
N PRO A 20 -2.75 12.88 -13.58
CA PRO A 20 -3.73 11.90 -13.07
C PRO A 20 -3.53 11.54 -11.60
N GLY A 21 -4.42 10.70 -11.05
CA GLY A 21 -4.37 10.24 -9.65
C GLY A 21 -2.98 9.82 -9.15
N PRO A 22 -2.20 9.01 -9.91
CA PRO A 22 -0.85 8.63 -9.51
C PRO A 22 0.12 9.80 -9.27
N GLU A 23 -0.03 10.91 -10.02
CA GLU A 23 0.79 12.12 -9.82
C GLU A 23 0.47 12.81 -8.49
N GLN A 24 -0.72 12.61 -7.94
CA GLN A 24 -1.07 13.11 -6.61
C GLN A 24 -0.24 12.37 -5.54
N ASP A 25 -0.11 11.04 -5.66
CA ASP A 25 0.68 10.21 -4.74
C ASP A 25 2.19 10.49 -4.88
N TYR A 26 2.67 10.66 -6.11
CA TYR A 26 4.06 11.07 -6.35
C TYR A 26 4.34 12.43 -5.71
N CYS A 27 3.45 13.41 -5.88
CA CYS A 27 3.56 14.72 -5.24
C CYS A 27 3.72 14.61 -3.73
N VAL A 28 2.82 13.89 -3.06
CA VAL A 28 2.88 13.73 -1.60
C VAL A 28 4.16 13.00 -1.18
N THR A 29 4.56 11.95 -1.90
CA THR A 29 5.73 11.13 -1.53
C THR A 29 7.04 11.88 -1.73
N GLU A 30 7.21 12.55 -2.87
CA GLU A 30 8.46 13.24 -3.21
C GLU A 30 8.66 14.50 -2.37
N THR A 31 7.57 15.20 -2.00
CA THR A 31 7.63 16.40 -1.15
C THR A 31 8.03 16.10 0.30
N MET A 32 7.89 14.85 0.77
CA MET A 32 8.42 14.42 2.07
C MET A 32 9.95 14.37 2.13
N GLY A 33 10.62 14.43 0.97
CA GLY A 33 12.06 14.35 0.83
C GLY A 33 12.62 12.93 1.03
N LYS A 34 13.93 12.78 0.82
CA LYS A 34 14.60 11.46 0.86
C LYS A 34 14.42 10.73 2.18
N VAL A 35 14.48 11.46 3.29
CA VAL A 35 14.22 10.95 4.65
C VAL A 35 13.42 12.03 5.38
N MET A 36 12.18 11.72 5.73
CA MET A 36 11.32 12.65 6.45
C MET A 36 11.72 12.70 7.93
N ASP A 37 11.91 13.91 8.48
CA ASP A 37 12.01 14.12 9.92
C ASP A 37 10.61 13.97 10.56
N ARG A 38 10.46 12.93 11.38
CA ARG A 38 9.20 12.56 12.03
C ARG A 38 9.09 13.03 13.48
N THR A 39 10.07 13.79 13.98
CA THR A 39 10.07 14.29 15.38
C THR A 39 8.89 15.21 15.70
N LYS A 40 8.29 15.82 14.66
CA LYS A 40 7.14 16.73 14.75
C LYS A 40 5.86 16.20 14.10
N GLU A 41 5.85 14.92 13.71
CA GLU A 41 4.70 14.31 13.06
C GLU A 41 3.55 14.13 14.08
N HIS A 42 2.36 14.60 13.74
CA HIS A 42 1.16 14.45 14.56
C HIS A 42 0.23 13.44 13.91
N LEU A 43 0.18 12.23 14.48
CA LEU A 43 -0.64 11.13 13.99
C LEU A 43 -1.98 11.09 14.72
N TYR A 44 -3.05 10.81 13.98
CA TYR A 44 -4.41 10.67 14.50
C TYR A 44 -4.88 9.21 14.39
N GLY A 45 -6.10 8.92 14.87
CA GLY A 45 -6.65 7.57 14.87
C GLY A 45 -6.68 6.89 13.50
N GLY A 46 -6.80 7.66 12.41
CA GLY A 46 -6.73 7.14 11.03
C GLY A 46 -5.36 6.54 10.66
N ASP A 47 -4.30 6.91 11.38
CA ASP A 47 -2.94 6.46 11.12
C ASP A 47 -2.57 5.17 11.86
N ALA A 48 -3.54 4.49 12.48
CA ALA A 48 -3.30 3.30 13.30
C ALA A 48 -2.48 2.21 12.57
N ALA A 49 -2.75 1.99 11.28
CA ALA A 49 -1.99 1.05 10.46
C ALA A 49 -0.52 1.46 10.32
N ILE A 50 -0.27 2.75 10.04
CA ILE A 50 1.08 3.31 9.92
C ILE A 50 1.83 3.24 11.25
N ILE A 51 1.17 3.57 12.36
CA ILE A 51 1.73 3.45 13.71
C ILE A 51 2.16 2.00 13.95
N ARG A 52 1.27 1.04 13.69
CA ARG A 52 1.54 -0.38 13.94
C ARG A 52 2.67 -0.92 13.08
N LEU A 53 2.69 -0.57 11.80
CA LEU A 53 3.75 -0.94 10.86
C LEU A 53 5.11 -0.44 11.36
N ARG A 54 5.21 0.84 11.75
CA ARG A 54 6.46 1.44 12.23
C ARG A 54 6.95 0.81 13.53
N GLN A 55 6.04 0.50 14.46
CA GLN A 55 6.38 -0.23 15.69
C GLN A 55 6.95 -1.62 15.37
N MET A 56 6.33 -2.32 14.42
CA MET A 56 6.79 -3.64 13.98
C MET A 56 8.18 -3.57 13.35
N LEU A 57 8.39 -2.69 12.37
CA LEU A 57 9.68 -2.51 11.71
C LEU A 57 10.77 -2.09 12.70
N GLY A 58 10.48 -1.15 13.60
CA GLY A 58 11.43 -0.70 14.62
C GLY A 58 11.81 -1.81 15.60
N LYS A 59 10.86 -2.67 15.99
CA LYS A 59 11.16 -3.86 16.81
C LYS A 59 12.03 -4.84 16.04
N THR A 60 11.67 -5.15 14.80
CA THR A 60 12.43 -6.06 13.93
C THR A 60 13.87 -5.59 13.74
N ALA A 61 14.10 -4.30 13.53
CA ALA A 61 15.44 -3.75 13.37
C ALA A 61 16.30 -3.89 14.64
N ARG A 62 15.72 -3.66 15.83
CA ARG A 62 16.43 -3.87 17.11
C ARG A 62 16.74 -5.34 17.36
N ASN A 63 15.76 -6.21 17.15
CA ASN A 63 15.93 -7.65 17.25
C ASN A 63 17.04 -8.16 16.33
N LEU A 64 17.10 -7.66 15.09
CA LEU A 64 18.13 -8.04 14.14
C LEU A 64 19.54 -7.63 14.62
N GLN A 65 19.69 -6.48 15.28
CA GLN A 65 20.97 -6.07 15.89
C GLN A 65 21.42 -7.02 17.02
N GLU A 66 20.48 -7.71 17.66
CA GLU A 66 20.72 -8.72 18.70
C GLU A 66 20.87 -10.14 18.11
N GLY A 67 20.86 -10.29 16.78
CA GLY A 67 20.96 -11.58 16.09
C GLY A 67 19.65 -12.37 16.00
N ILE A 68 18.51 -11.75 16.30
CA ILE A 68 17.19 -12.38 16.17
C ILE A 68 16.63 -12.06 14.79
N GLU A 69 16.49 -13.09 13.96
CA GLU A 69 16.00 -12.95 12.58
C GLU A 69 14.57 -12.41 12.49
N PRO A 70 14.27 -11.53 11.51
CA PRO A 70 12.92 -11.10 11.17
C PRO A 70 11.97 -12.26 10.86
N ARG A 71 10.69 -12.07 11.18
CA ARG A 71 9.63 -12.97 10.71
C ARG A 71 9.44 -12.77 9.19
N GLY A 72 8.98 -13.81 8.51
CA GLY A 72 8.69 -13.72 7.07
C GLY A 72 9.88 -14.03 6.14
N LEU A 73 10.90 -14.71 6.67
CA LEU A 73 12.09 -15.13 5.91
C LEU A 73 12.03 -16.61 5.47
N ASP A 74 10.90 -17.27 5.69
CA ASP A 74 10.73 -18.67 5.29
C ASP A 74 10.73 -18.80 3.76
N GLY A 75 11.85 -19.26 3.21
CA GLY A 75 12.03 -19.44 1.77
C GLY A 75 11.14 -20.51 1.13
N SER A 76 10.43 -21.33 1.93
CA SER A 76 9.41 -22.25 1.41
C SER A 76 8.11 -21.53 1.02
N ILE A 77 7.88 -20.33 1.56
CA ILE A 77 6.71 -19.51 1.24
C ILE A 77 7.01 -18.70 -0.02
N ALA A 78 6.16 -18.85 -1.04
CA ALA A 78 6.28 -18.14 -2.30
C ALA A 78 5.84 -16.67 -2.18
N TYR A 79 6.53 -15.86 -1.38
CA TYR A 79 6.18 -14.45 -1.13
C TYR A 79 6.02 -13.62 -2.41
N HIS A 80 6.76 -13.95 -3.48
CA HIS A 80 6.65 -13.29 -4.79
C HIS A 80 5.29 -13.45 -5.46
N LYS A 81 4.48 -14.44 -5.05
CA LYS A 81 3.11 -14.63 -5.52
C LYS A 81 2.09 -13.74 -4.80
N ILE A 82 2.44 -13.21 -3.62
CA ILE A 82 1.57 -12.30 -2.88
C ILE A 82 1.59 -10.95 -3.60
N ARG A 83 0.47 -10.59 -4.22
CA ARG A 83 0.31 -9.35 -4.99
C ARG A 83 -1.11 -8.81 -4.83
N SER A 84 -1.27 -7.51 -5.09
CA SER A 84 -2.61 -6.96 -5.32
C SER A 84 -3.15 -7.47 -6.66
N GLU A 85 -4.45 -7.70 -6.73
CA GLU A 85 -5.14 -7.99 -7.98
C GLU A 85 -6.33 -7.04 -8.14
N GLU A 86 -6.58 -6.64 -9.39
CA GLU A 86 -7.76 -5.89 -9.78
C GLU A 86 -8.56 -6.76 -10.74
N ILE A 87 -9.81 -7.03 -10.39
CA ILE A 87 -10.73 -7.83 -11.21
C ILE A 87 -12.04 -7.07 -11.41
N ILE A 88 -12.61 -7.19 -12.61
CA ILE A 88 -13.98 -6.74 -12.87
C ILE A 88 -14.91 -7.88 -12.48
N ILE A 89 -15.79 -7.63 -11.53
CA ILE A 89 -16.76 -8.60 -11.03
C ILE A 89 -18.05 -8.41 -11.82
N GLY A 90 -18.55 -9.49 -12.43
CA GLY A 90 -19.80 -9.49 -13.17
C GLY A 90 -21.00 -9.26 -12.24
N PRO A 91 -22.13 -8.77 -12.78
CA PRO A 91 -23.29 -8.38 -11.98
C PRO A 91 -23.91 -9.53 -11.18
N ASP A 92 -23.76 -10.77 -11.64
CA ASP A 92 -24.34 -11.98 -11.02
C ASP A 92 -23.31 -12.80 -10.22
N GLU A 93 -22.11 -12.27 -10.01
CA GLU A 93 -21.03 -13.01 -9.35
C GLU A 93 -20.88 -12.64 -7.88
N ASP A 94 -20.55 -13.63 -7.08
CA ASP A 94 -20.18 -13.40 -5.68
C ASP A 94 -18.77 -12.79 -5.64
N PRO A 95 -18.61 -11.55 -5.16
CA PRO A 95 -17.32 -10.87 -5.15
C PRO A 95 -16.31 -11.54 -4.21
N TRP A 96 -16.80 -12.23 -3.18
CA TRP A 96 -15.93 -12.94 -2.27
C TRP A 96 -15.37 -14.20 -2.90
N LEU A 97 -16.17 -14.95 -3.66
CA LEU A 97 -15.67 -16.13 -4.38
C LEU A 97 -14.81 -15.75 -5.58
N ALA A 98 -15.17 -14.69 -6.31
CA ALA A 98 -14.42 -14.23 -7.48
C ALA A 98 -13.04 -13.64 -7.11
N GLY A 99 -12.94 -12.97 -5.96
CA GLY A 99 -11.72 -12.31 -5.49
C GLY A 99 -10.91 -13.09 -4.46
N ALA A 100 -11.45 -14.12 -3.81
CA ALA A 100 -10.71 -14.88 -2.79
C ALA A 100 -9.57 -15.71 -3.39
N ASP A 101 -9.72 -16.19 -4.62
CA ASP A 101 -8.69 -16.97 -5.32
C ASP A 101 -7.65 -16.06 -6.02
N ALA A 102 -7.69 -14.74 -5.76
CA ALA A 102 -6.89 -13.74 -6.44
C ALA A 102 -5.38 -14.03 -6.32
N GLY A 103 -4.79 -14.51 -7.43
CA GLY A 103 -3.38 -14.86 -7.53
C GLY A 103 -3.01 -16.34 -7.30
N GLU A 104 -3.95 -17.23 -6.95
CA GLU A 104 -3.66 -18.66 -6.73
C GLU A 104 -3.73 -19.49 -8.02
N SER A 105 -4.56 -19.10 -8.99
CA SER A 105 -4.64 -19.72 -10.32
C SER A 105 -4.85 -18.68 -11.42
N ALA A 106 -4.37 -18.98 -12.63
CA ALA A 106 -4.62 -18.13 -13.81
C ALA A 106 -6.04 -18.34 -14.38
N THR A 107 -6.79 -19.29 -13.83
CA THR A 107 -8.09 -19.74 -14.33
C THR A 107 -9.16 -19.43 -13.29
N ARG A 108 -10.19 -18.69 -13.70
CA ARG A 108 -11.33 -18.31 -12.84
C ARG A 108 -11.94 -19.54 -12.15
N GLY A 109 -11.93 -19.57 -10.81
CA GLY A 109 -12.55 -20.61 -9.99
C GLY A 109 -11.76 -21.91 -9.84
N GLU A 110 -10.50 -21.94 -10.27
CA GLU A 110 -9.62 -23.10 -10.06
C GLU A 110 -8.91 -22.96 -8.70
N ARG A 111 -9.24 -23.86 -7.76
CA ARG A 111 -8.54 -23.98 -6.48
C ARG A 111 -7.38 -24.96 -6.62
N LEU A 112 -6.18 -24.54 -6.23
CA LEU A 112 -5.08 -25.49 -6.05
C LEU A 112 -5.39 -26.35 -4.83
N HIS A 113 -5.47 -27.67 -5.04
CA HIS A 113 -5.67 -28.68 -3.99
C HIS A 113 -4.46 -28.83 -3.08
#